data_AF-A0A2J8Y2E4-F1
#
_entry.id   AF-A0A2J8Y2E4-F1
#
_cell.length_a   1.000
_cell.length_b   1.000
_cell.length_c   1.000
_cell.angle_alpha   90.00
_cell.angle_beta   90.00
_cell.angle_gamma   90.00
#
_symmetry.space_group_name_H-M   'P 1'
#
loop_
_entity.id
_entity.type
_entity.pdbx_description
1 polymer ?
#
loop_
_entity_poly.entity_id
_entity_poly.type
_entity_poly.pdbx_seq_one_letter_code
_entity_poly.pdbx_strand_id
1 'polypeptide(L)'
;MGELASESQGSKELGDVLFQMAEVHRQIQNQLEEMLKSFHNELLTQLEQKVELDSRYLSAALKKYQTEQRSKGDALDKCQAELKKLRKKSQGSKNPQKYSDKELQYIDAISNKQGELENYVSDGYKTALTEERRRFCFLVEKQCAVAKNSAAYHSKGKELLAQKLPLWQQACADPSKIPE
;
A
#
# COMPACT_ATOMS: atom_id res chain seq x y z
N MET A 1 16.69 -41.12 -17.81
CA MET A 1 17.18 -40.83 -19.18
C MET A 1 18.65 -40.41 -19.18
N GLY A 2 19.04 -39.38 -18.42
CA GLY A 2 20.46 -39.02 -18.27
C GLY A 2 21.33 -40.20 -17.82
N GLU A 3 20.95 -40.86 -16.72
CA GLU A 3 21.62 -42.07 -16.20
C GLU A 3 21.78 -43.16 -17.27
N LEU A 4 20.68 -43.52 -17.96
CA LEU A 4 20.68 -44.53 -19.01
C LEU A 4 21.60 -44.17 -20.20
N ALA A 5 21.67 -42.90 -20.58
CA ALA A 5 22.55 -42.44 -21.65
C ALA A 5 24.02 -42.42 -21.21
N SER A 6 24.30 -42.05 -19.96
CA SER A 6 25.65 -42.03 -19.37
C SER A 6 26.27 -43.43 -19.25
N GLU A 7 25.46 -44.48 -19.15
CA GLU A 7 25.90 -45.88 -19.13
C GLU A 7 26.19 -46.44 -20.54
N SER A 8 25.77 -45.75 -21.60
CA SER A 8 25.98 -46.16 -22.98
C SER A 8 27.33 -45.68 -23.54
N GLN A 9 28.06 -46.56 -24.23
CA GLN A 9 29.33 -46.20 -24.88
C GLN A 9 29.18 -45.11 -25.93
N GLY A 10 28.08 -45.12 -26.71
CA GLY A 10 27.87 -44.16 -27.80
C GLY A 10 27.16 -42.87 -27.37
N SER A 11 26.67 -42.78 -26.13
CA SER A 11 25.78 -41.67 -25.71
C SER A 11 26.15 -41.07 -24.36
N LYS A 12 27.33 -41.42 -23.83
CA LYS A 12 27.77 -40.96 -22.50
C LYS A 12 27.74 -39.44 -22.35
N GLU A 13 28.28 -38.71 -23.33
CA GLU A 13 28.29 -37.24 -23.36
C GLU A 13 26.87 -36.65 -23.38
N LEU A 14 25.92 -37.30 -24.09
CA LEU A 14 24.52 -36.89 -24.11
C LEU A 14 23.84 -37.10 -22.76
N GLY A 15 24.25 -38.12 -22.00
CA GLY A 15 23.83 -38.31 -20.62
C GLY A 15 24.23 -37.13 -19.73
N ASP A 16 25.48 -36.66 -19.83
CA ASP A 16 25.97 -35.48 -19.11
C ASP A 16 25.20 -34.21 -19.49
N VAL A 17 24.87 -34.04 -20.78
CA VAL A 17 24.03 -32.93 -21.26
C VAL A 17 22.63 -32.99 -20.64
N LEU A 18 22.00 -34.16 -20.60
CA LEU A 18 20.68 -34.34 -19.99
C LEU A 18 20.69 -34.04 -18.48
N PHE A 19 21.76 -34.41 -17.76
CA PHE A 19 21.93 -34.02 -16.36
C PHE A 19 22.10 -32.51 -16.20
N GLN A 20 22.89 -31.87 -17.05
CA GLN A 20 23.03 -30.40 -17.03
C GLN A 20 21.69 -29.69 -17.30
N MET A 21 20.88 -30.20 -18.22
CA MET A 21 19.53 -29.66 -18.47
C MET A 21 18.65 -29.78 -17.22
N ALA A 22 18.60 -30.96 -16.61
CA ALA A 22 17.83 -31.18 -15.39
C ALA A 22 18.28 -30.24 -14.26
N GLU A 23 19.59 -30.05 -14.09
CA GLU A 23 20.15 -29.16 -13.07
C GLU A 23 19.81 -27.68 -13.33
N VAL A 24 19.88 -27.20 -14.58
CA VAL A 24 19.46 -25.83 -14.92
C VAL A 24 17.98 -25.63 -14.62
N HIS A 25 17.12 -26.59 -14.98
CA HIS A 25 15.71 -26.53 -14.65
C HIS A 25 15.47 -26.52 -13.14
N ARG A 26 16.21 -27.33 -12.37
CA ARG A 26 16.14 -27.33 -10.90
C ARG A 26 16.52 -25.97 -10.32
N GLN A 27 17.58 -25.33 -10.82
CA GLN A 27 17.99 -24.00 -10.36
C GLN A 27 16.93 -22.94 -10.67
N ILE A 28 16.34 -22.95 -11.87
CA ILE A 28 15.25 -22.05 -12.23
C ILE A 28 14.04 -22.28 -11.34
N GLN A 29 13.68 -23.54 -11.07
CA GLN A 29 12.58 -23.88 -10.17
C GLN A 29 12.82 -23.38 -8.73
N ASN A 30 14.03 -23.51 -8.20
CA ASN A 30 14.37 -22.97 -6.87
C ASN A 30 14.20 -21.44 -6.83
N GLN A 31 14.62 -20.73 -7.88
CA GLN A 31 14.45 -19.29 -7.98
C GLN A 31 12.96 -18.88 -8.09
N LEU A 32 12.15 -19.68 -8.78
CA LEU A 32 10.70 -19.50 -8.82
C LEU A 32 10.08 -19.64 -7.43
N GLU A 33 10.46 -20.66 -6.67
CA GLU A 33 9.97 -20.87 -5.30
C GLU A 33 10.36 -19.72 -4.36
N GLU A 34 11.58 -19.20 -4.45
CA GLU A 34 12.01 -18.03 -3.70
C GLU A 34 11.17 -16.79 -4.04
N MET A 35 10.91 -16.56 -5.33
CA MET A 35 10.06 -15.46 -5.79
C MET A 35 8.62 -15.60 -5.27
N LEU A 36 8.05 -16.81 -5.29
CA LEU A 36 6.71 -17.08 -4.76
C LEU A 36 6.64 -16.91 -3.23
N LYS A 37 7.67 -17.33 -2.49
CA LYS A 37 7.76 -17.10 -1.04
C LYS A 37 7.80 -15.60 -0.72
N SER A 38 8.58 -14.83 -1.48
CA SER A 38 8.61 -13.38 -1.33
C SER A 38 7.26 -12.75 -1.65
N PHE A 39 6.59 -13.15 -2.74
CA PHE A 39 5.24 -12.70 -3.06
C PHE A 39 4.25 -12.93 -1.91
N HIS A 40 4.26 -14.14 -1.33
CA HIS A 40 3.39 -14.45 -0.20
C HIS A 40 3.71 -13.57 1.03
N ASN A 41 4.98 -13.53 1.45
CA ASN A 41 5.38 -12.87 2.69
C ASN A 41 5.37 -11.34 2.60
N GLU A 42 5.84 -10.77 1.49
CA GLU A 42 6.04 -9.33 1.33
C GLU A 42 4.82 -8.61 0.79
N LEU A 43 3.93 -9.30 0.06
CA LEU A 43 2.69 -8.71 -0.46
C LEU A 43 1.46 -9.25 0.26
N LEU A 44 1.17 -10.55 0.19
CA LEU A 44 -0.10 -11.09 0.69
C LEU A 44 -0.24 -10.90 2.20
N THR A 45 0.70 -11.43 2.98
CA THR A 45 0.67 -11.31 4.45
C THR A 45 0.69 -9.86 4.91
N GLN A 46 1.49 -9.01 4.25
CA GLN A 46 1.56 -7.59 4.57
C GLN A 46 0.25 -6.85 4.25
N LEU A 47 -0.43 -7.18 3.16
CA LEU A 47 -1.71 -6.59 2.80
C LEU A 47 -2.82 -7.02 3.75
N GLU A 48 -2.87 -8.30 4.13
CA GLU A 48 -3.84 -8.81 5.11
C GLU A 48 -3.73 -8.05 6.43
N GLN A 49 -2.51 -7.95 6.97
CA GLN A 49 -2.24 -7.18 8.19
C GLN A 49 -2.60 -5.70 8.02
N LYS A 50 -2.24 -5.11 6.88
CA LYS A 50 -2.50 -3.68 6.62
C LYS A 50 -4.00 -3.37 6.56
N VAL A 51 -4.79 -4.20 5.89
CA VAL A 51 -6.25 -4.03 5.78
C VAL A 51 -6.90 -4.08 7.17
N GLU A 52 -6.49 -5.03 8.00
CA GLU A 52 -7.02 -5.16 9.36
C GLU A 52 -6.68 -3.94 10.23
N LEU A 53 -5.41 -3.50 10.23
CA LEU A 53 -4.96 -2.35 11.00
C LEU A 53 -5.62 -1.05 10.52
N ASP A 54 -5.71 -0.83 9.21
CA ASP A 54 -6.34 0.35 8.62
C ASP A 54 -7.83 0.42 8.98
N SER A 55 -8.54 -0.71 8.97
CA SER A 55 -9.96 -0.76 9.34
C SER A 55 -10.19 -0.24 10.77
N ARG A 56 -9.37 -0.72 11.73
CA ARG A 56 -9.44 -0.27 13.13
C ARG A 56 -9.06 1.20 13.28
N TYR A 57 -7.96 1.61 12.64
CA TYR A 57 -7.46 2.98 12.68
C TYR A 57 -8.47 3.98 12.11
N LEU A 58 -9.02 3.71 10.92
CA LEU A 58 -9.96 4.60 10.24
C LEU A 58 -11.27 4.74 11.02
N SER A 59 -11.75 3.64 11.62
CA SER A 59 -12.94 3.67 12.47
C SER A 59 -12.72 4.59 13.69
N ALA A 60 -11.57 4.49 14.35
CA ALA A 60 -11.22 5.34 15.48
C ALA A 60 -11.02 6.81 15.07
N ALA A 61 -10.33 7.05 13.95
CA ALA A 61 -10.08 8.38 13.42
C ALA A 61 -11.39 9.08 13.01
N LEU A 62 -12.29 8.38 12.31
CA LEU A 62 -13.60 8.90 11.92
C LEU A 62 -14.44 9.26 13.14
N LYS A 63 -14.50 8.36 14.14
CA LYS A 63 -15.25 8.62 15.37
C LYS A 63 -14.72 9.85 16.10
N LYS A 64 -13.40 9.98 16.24
CA LYS A 64 -12.75 11.16 16.84
C LYS A 64 -13.10 12.43 16.05
N TYR A 65 -13.00 12.38 14.72
CA TYR A 65 -13.30 13.52 13.86
C TYR A 65 -14.75 14.00 14.06
N GLN A 66 -15.72 13.08 14.02
CA GLN A 66 -17.14 13.37 14.17
C GLN A 66 -17.49 13.92 15.56
N THR A 67 -16.89 13.38 16.62
CA THR A 67 -17.11 13.85 17.99
C THR A 67 -16.65 15.31 18.15
N GLU A 68 -15.45 15.63 17.68
CA GLU A 68 -14.90 16.98 17.80
C GLU A 68 -15.62 17.97 16.88
N GLN A 69 -15.95 17.58 15.65
CA GLN A 69 -16.74 18.40 14.73
C GLN A 69 -18.09 18.77 15.35
N ARG A 70 -18.78 17.78 15.93
CA ARG A 70 -20.06 17.99 16.62
C ARG A 70 -19.90 18.93 17.81
N SER A 71 -18.90 18.69 18.66
CA SER A 71 -18.61 19.53 19.83
C SER A 71 -18.41 21.00 19.45
N LYS A 72 -17.64 21.27 18.38
CA LYS A 72 -17.42 22.63 17.86
C LYS A 72 -18.72 23.24 17.29
N GLY A 73 -19.51 22.46 16.56
CA GLY A 73 -20.82 22.85 16.05
C GLY A 73 -21.80 23.22 17.18
N ASP A 74 -21.92 22.35 18.18
CA ASP A 74 -22.79 22.56 19.35
C ASP A 74 -22.38 23.83 20.14
N ALA A 75 -21.07 24.09 20.25
CA ALA A 75 -20.55 25.30 20.90
C ALA A 75 -20.88 26.58 20.12
N LEU A 76 -20.83 26.53 18.78
CA LEU A 76 -21.23 27.62 17.90
C LEU A 76 -22.72 27.90 18.02
N ASP A 77 -23.56 26.85 17.92
CA ASP A 77 -25.03 26.95 18.01
C ASP A 77 -25.47 27.50 19.36
N LYS A 78 -24.84 27.05 20.45
CA LYS A 78 -25.08 27.59 21.80
C LYS A 78 -24.76 29.09 21.87
N CYS A 79 -23.63 29.51 21.29
CA CYS A 79 -23.23 30.93 21.28
C CYS A 79 -24.22 31.79 20.48
N GLN A 80 -24.66 31.30 19.32
CA GLN A 80 -25.70 31.95 18.51
C GLN A 80 -27.05 32.04 19.24
N ALA A 81 -27.45 30.98 19.95
CA ALA A 81 -28.68 30.98 20.74
C ALA A 81 -28.64 32.00 21.87
N GLU A 82 -27.51 32.14 22.57
CA GLU A 82 -27.33 33.14 23.63
C GLU A 82 -27.34 34.57 23.09
N LEU A 83 -26.73 34.83 21.92
CA LEU A 83 -26.85 36.14 21.25
C LEU A 83 -28.31 36.46 20.90
N LYS A 84 -29.05 35.50 20.33
CA LYS A 84 -30.48 35.67 20.02
C LYS A 84 -31.30 36.01 21.28
N LYS A 85 -31.03 35.33 22.40
CA LYS A 85 -31.67 35.62 23.70
C LYS A 85 -31.30 37.02 24.21
N LEU A 86 -30.03 37.42 24.08
CA LEU A 86 -29.55 38.73 24.51
C LEU A 86 -30.25 39.86 23.74
N ARG A 87 -30.35 39.74 22.41
CA ARG A 87 -31.04 40.71 21.55
C ARG A 87 -32.51 40.87 21.92
N LYS A 88 -33.21 39.77 22.22
CA LYS A 88 -34.60 39.82 22.73
C LYS A 88 -34.71 40.58 24.05
N LYS A 89 -33.75 40.38 24.98
CA LYS A 89 -33.72 41.12 26.25
C LYS A 89 -33.42 42.61 26.05
N SER A 90 -32.53 42.94 25.10
CA SER A 90 -32.17 44.31 24.76
C SER A 90 -33.37 45.10 24.23
N GLN A 91 -34.16 44.51 23.32
CA GLN A 91 -35.37 45.14 22.76
C GLN A 91 -36.47 45.41 23.79
N GLY A 92 -36.60 44.57 24.83
CA GLY A 92 -37.58 44.77 25.91
C GLY A 92 -37.09 45.64 27.07
N SER A 93 -35.86 46.15 27.02
CA SER A 93 -35.24 46.90 28.10
C SER A 93 -35.51 48.41 28.00
N LYS A 94 -35.69 49.07 29.15
CA LYS A 94 -35.70 50.54 29.24
C LYS A 94 -34.31 51.17 29.01
N ASN A 95 -33.23 50.38 29.05
CA ASN A 95 -31.87 50.82 28.77
C ASN A 95 -31.15 49.80 27.85
N PRO A 96 -31.38 49.86 26.52
CA PRO A 96 -30.84 48.90 25.56
C PRO A 96 -29.31 48.96 25.42
N GLN A 97 -28.71 50.16 25.55
CA GLN A 97 -27.26 50.35 25.41
C GLN A 97 -26.44 49.46 26.37
N LYS A 98 -26.99 49.09 27.53
CA LYS A 98 -26.34 48.21 28.51
C LYS A 98 -25.91 46.85 27.92
N TYR A 99 -26.56 46.37 26.86
CA TYR A 99 -26.26 45.07 26.27
C TYR A 99 -25.30 45.14 25.08
N SER A 100 -24.98 46.33 24.57
CA SER A 100 -24.20 46.54 23.34
C SER A 100 -22.84 45.82 23.36
N ASP A 101 -22.04 46.04 24.41
CA ASP A 101 -20.71 45.44 24.51
C ASP A 101 -20.78 43.90 24.57
N LYS A 102 -21.79 43.38 25.26
CA LYS A 102 -22.00 41.93 25.38
C LYS A 102 -22.49 41.32 24.07
N GLU A 103 -23.28 42.05 23.27
CA GLU A 103 -23.66 41.62 21.93
C GLU A 103 -22.44 41.58 20.99
N LEU A 104 -21.59 42.60 21.03
CA LEU A 104 -20.31 42.64 20.30
C LEU A 104 -19.41 41.44 20.65
N GLN A 105 -19.23 41.17 21.94
CA GLN A 105 -18.45 40.00 22.39
C GLN A 105 -19.00 38.67 21.85
N TYR A 106 -20.34 38.52 21.80
CA TYR A 106 -20.95 37.33 21.22
C TYR A 106 -20.76 37.26 19.70
N ILE A 107 -20.83 38.38 18.98
CA ILE A 107 -20.57 38.42 17.53
C ILE A 107 -19.14 37.96 17.23
N ASP A 108 -18.15 38.53 17.93
CA ASP A 108 -16.74 38.14 17.77
C ASP A 108 -16.52 36.68 18.13
N ALA A 109 -17.11 36.21 19.24
CA ALA A 109 -17.01 34.83 19.68
C ALA A 109 -17.66 33.83 18.70
N ILE A 110 -18.73 34.22 18.01
CA ILE A 110 -19.37 33.43 16.96
C ILE A 110 -18.47 33.39 15.73
N SER A 111 -17.94 34.54 15.30
CA SER A 111 -17.03 34.64 14.16
C SER A 111 -15.79 33.75 14.35
N ASN A 112 -15.19 33.80 15.53
CA ASN A 112 -14.03 32.97 15.87
C ASN A 112 -14.38 31.47 15.86
N LYS A 113 -15.49 31.07 16.50
CA LYS A 113 -15.92 29.65 16.52
C LYS A 113 -16.28 29.13 15.14
N GLN A 114 -16.86 29.97 14.30
CA GLN A 114 -17.17 29.61 12.93
C GLN A 114 -15.89 29.37 12.12
N GLY A 115 -14.91 30.26 12.23
CA GLY A 115 -13.59 30.06 11.62
C GLY A 115 -12.88 28.81 12.14
N GLU A 116 -12.94 28.52 13.44
CA GLU A 116 -12.41 27.29 14.02
C GLU A 116 -13.08 26.03 13.45
N LEU A 117 -14.41 26.04 13.28
CA LEU A 117 -15.15 24.92 12.71
C LEU A 117 -14.80 24.72 11.23
N GLU A 118 -14.75 25.79 10.44
CA GLU A 118 -14.36 25.75 9.03
C GLU A 118 -12.93 25.23 8.84
N ASN A 119 -11.98 25.72 9.64
CA ASN A 119 -10.60 25.22 9.65
C ASN A 119 -10.54 23.74 10.03
N TYR A 120 -11.29 23.33 11.06
CA TYR A 120 -11.33 21.94 11.50
C TYR A 120 -11.86 20.99 10.41
N VAL A 121 -12.90 21.42 9.67
CA VAL A 121 -13.42 20.65 8.53
C VAL A 121 -12.40 20.58 7.39
N SER A 122 -11.75 21.71 7.06
CA SER A 122 -10.71 21.75 6.02
C SER A 122 -9.53 20.83 6.34
N ASP A 123 -9.04 20.87 7.57
CA ASP A 123 -7.91 20.06 8.00
C ASP A 123 -8.29 18.57 8.13
N GLY A 124 -9.52 18.27 8.54
CA GLY A 124 -10.08 16.92 8.50
C GLY A 124 -10.09 16.35 7.08
N TYR A 125 -10.50 17.14 6.09
CA TYR A 125 -10.49 16.74 4.68
C TYR A 125 -9.07 16.49 4.16
N LYS A 126 -8.12 17.39 4.43
CA LYS A 126 -6.70 17.19 4.07
C LYS A 126 -6.12 15.93 4.72
N THR A 127 -6.46 15.67 5.97
CA THR A 127 -6.03 14.46 6.69
C THR A 127 -6.59 13.21 6.02
N ALA A 128 -7.89 13.20 5.68
CA ALA A 128 -8.52 12.07 4.99
C ALA A 128 -7.86 11.76 3.63
N LEU A 129 -7.62 12.79 2.81
CA LEU A 129 -6.91 12.63 1.53
C LEU A 129 -5.48 12.12 1.71
N THR A 130 -4.79 12.60 2.75
CA THR A 130 -3.42 12.15 3.06
C THR A 130 -3.40 10.68 3.43
N GLU A 131 -4.35 10.22 4.24
CA GLU A 131 -4.48 8.82 4.62
C GLU A 131 -4.87 7.93 3.43
N GLU A 132 -5.80 8.37 2.57
CA GLU A 132 -6.10 7.69 1.31
C GLU A 132 -4.84 7.51 0.47
N ARG A 133 -4.08 8.59 0.26
CA ARG A 133 -2.84 8.56 -0.50
C ARG A 133 -1.81 7.60 0.10
N ARG A 134 -1.62 7.62 1.42
CA ARG A 134 -0.66 6.74 2.13
C ARG A 134 -0.96 5.27 1.92
N ARG A 135 -2.24 4.88 1.92
CA ARG A 135 -2.67 3.49 1.73
C ARG A 135 -2.38 2.99 0.32
N PHE A 136 -2.62 3.82 -0.70
CA PHE A 136 -2.23 3.47 -2.08
C PHE A 136 -0.72 3.47 -2.29
N CYS A 137 0.03 4.39 -1.67
CA CYS A 137 1.49 4.36 -1.70
C CYS A 137 2.04 3.04 -1.16
N PHE A 138 1.51 2.55 -0.03
CA PHE A 138 1.90 1.25 0.53
C PHE A 138 1.66 0.10 -0.47
N LEU A 139 0.49 0.07 -1.11
CA LEU A 139 0.19 -0.97 -2.11
C LEU A 139 1.19 -0.93 -3.27
N VAL A 140 1.46 0.26 -3.82
CA VAL A 140 2.43 0.44 -4.90
C VAL A 140 3.83 0.00 -4.46
N GLU A 141 4.26 0.37 -3.25
CA GLU A 141 5.55 -0.04 -2.69
C GLU A 141 5.69 -1.57 -2.63
N LYS A 142 4.68 -2.28 -2.11
CA LYS A 142 4.70 -3.75 -2.05
C LYS A 142 4.70 -4.40 -3.44
N GLN A 143 3.93 -3.85 -4.37
CA GLN A 143 3.93 -4.34 -5.76
C GLN A 143 5.29 -4.11 -6.45
N CYS A 144 5.95 -2.98 -6.20
CA CYS A 144 7.30 -2.73 -6.71
C CYS A 144 8.32 -3.75 -6.16
N ALA A 145 8.21 -4.15 -4.90
CA ALA A 145 9.06 -5.18 -4.31
C ALA A 145 8.88 -6.53 -5.02
N VAL A 146 7.62 -6.96 -5.21
CA VAL A 146 7.30 -8.19 -5.98
C VAL A 146 7.82 -8.12 -7.41
N ALA A 147 7.59 -7.00 -8.10
CA ALA A 147 8.05 -6.81 -9.48
C ALA A 147 9.57 -6.92 -9.58
N LYS A 148 10.31 -6.38 -8.61
CA LYS A 148 11.78 -6.51 -8.54
C LYS A 148 12.22 -7.96 -8.39
N ASN A 149 11.56 -8.74 -7.53
CA ASN A 149 11.89 -10.15 -7.32
C ASN A 149 11.52 -11.01 -8.54
N SER A 150 10.40 -10.71 -9.19
CA SER A 150 10.03 -11.32 -10.48
C SER A 150 11.06 -11.02 -11.57
N ALA A 151 11.52 -9.77 -11.68
CA ALA A 151 12.55 -9.39 -12.64
C ALA A 151 13.88 -10.14 -12.38
N ALA A 152 14.27 -10.29 -11.11
CA ALA A 152 15.46 -11.06 -10.73
C ALA A 152 15.34 -12.54 -11.15
N TYR A 153 14.22 -13.18 -10.85
CA TYR A 153 13.93 -14.56 -11.29
C TYR A 153 14.04 -14.73 -12.81
N HIS A 154 13.36 -13.87 -13.57
CA HIS A 154 13.38 -13.94 -15.04
C HIS A 154 14.79 -13.68 -15.60
N SER A 155 15.51 -12.71 -15.04
CA SER A 155 16.89 -12.43 -15.43
C SER A 155 17.79 -13.64 -15.19
N LYS A 156 17.65 -14.31 -14.03
CA LYS A 156 18.48 -15.47 -13.71
C LYS A 156 18.19 -16.67 -14.61
N GLY A 157 16.92 -16.95 -14.88
CA GLY A 157 16.54 -18.01 -15.81
C GLY A 157 17.05 -17.77 -17.23
N LYS A 158 16.96 -16.51 -17.70
CA LYS A 158 17.52 -16.11 -19.00
C LYS A 158 19.03 -16.33 -19.05
N GLU A 159 19.77 -15.91 -18.03
CA GLU A 159 21.23 -16.06 -17.95
C GLU A 159 21.66 -17.54 -18.03
N LEU A 160 21.05 -18.40 -17.21
CA LEU A 160 21.37 -19.83 -17.16
C LEU A 160 21.12 -20.51 -18.51
N LEU A 161 19.97 -20.24 -19.12
CA LEU A 161 19.63 -20.82 -20.42
C LEU A 161 20.51 -20.27 -21.54
N ALA A 162 20.78 -18.97 -21.57
CA ALA A 162 21.63 -18.35 -22.58
C ALA A 162 23.06 -18.91 -22.56
N GLN A 163 23.59 -19.22 -21.38
CA GLN A 163 24.92 -19.82 -21.22
C GLN A 163 24.97 -21.28 -21.70
N LYS A 164 23.91 -22.06 -21.44
CA LYS A 164 23.94 -23.52 -21.63
C LYS A 164 23.36 -24.00 -22.96
N LEU A 165 22.38 -23.30 -23.50
CA LEU A 165 21.68 -23.70 -24.72
C LEU A 165 22.61 -23.93 -25.93
N PRO A 166 23.61 -23.07 -26.22
CA PRO A 166 24.52 -23.31 -27.35
C PRO A 166 25.34 -24.59 -27.18
N LEU A 167 25.77 -24.89 -25.96
CA LEU A 167 26.57 -26.09 -25.65
C LEU A 167 25.74 -27.37 -25.84
N TRP A 168 24.49 -27.33 -25.39
CA TRP A 168 23.56 -28.46 -25.57
C TRP A 168 23.23 -28.70 -27.04
N GLN A 169 23.04 -27.63 -27.82
CA GLN A 169 22.82 -27.73 -29.26
C GLN A 169 24.05 -28.32 -29.98
N GLN A 170 25.25 -27.90 -29.58
CA GLN A 170 26.49 -28.41 -30.14
C GLN A 170 26.69 -29.91 -29.86
N ALA A 171 26.38 -30.37 -28.65
CA ALA A 171 26.52 -31.78 -28.28
C ALA A 171 25.65 -32.73 -29.13
N CYS A 172 24.55 -32.22 -29.69
CA CYS A 172 23.64 -32.98 -30.55
C CYS A 172 23.79 -32.63 -32.05
N ALA A 173 24.78 -31.83 -32.43
CA ALA A 173 24.90 -31.28 -33.78
C ALA A 173 25.26 -32.34 -34.85
N ASP A 174 25.96 -33.40 -34.46
CA ASP A 174 26.30 -34.54 -35.33
C ASP A 174 25.94 -35.87 -34.66
N PRO A 175 24.73 -36.40 -34.91
CA PRO A 175 24.27 -37.66 -34.35
C PRO A 175 25.05 -38.90 -34.85
N SER A 176 25.86 -38.76 -35.90
CA SER A 176 26.65 -39.85 -36.47
C SER A 176 28.05 -39.95 -35.87
N LYS A 177 28.47 -38.93 -35.11
CA LYS A 177 29.76 -38.89 -34.42
C LYS A 177 29.77 -39.88 -33.25
N ILE A 178 30.63 -40.89 -33.34
CA ILE A 178 30.86 -41.85 -32.25
C ILE A 178 32.02 -41.32 -31.38
N PRO A 179 31.89 -41.33 -30.03
CA PRO A 179 32.99 -41.01 -29.13
C PRO A 179 34.21 -41.92 -29.38
N GLU A 180 35.43 -41.37 -29.29
CA GLU A 180 36.68 -42.16 -29.34
C GLU A 180 36.82 -43.14 -28.16
#